data_AF-B2ASS1-F1
#
_entry.id   AF-B2ASS1-F1
#
_cell.length_a   1.000
_cell.length_b   1.000
_cell.length_c   1.000
_cell.angle_alpha   90.00
_cell.angle_beta   90.00
_cell.angle_gamma   90.00
#
_symmetry.space_group_name_H-M   'P 1'
#
loop_
_entity.id
_entity.type
_entity.pdbx_description
1 polymer ?
#
loop_
_entity_poly.entity_id
_entity_poly.type
_entity_poly.pdbx_seq_one_letter_code
_entity_poly.pdbx_strand_id
1 'polypeptide(L)'
;YLKARSGKRWLWGQLRRVQAIDFVKLELYSTQELVDICHSPSLPQDTDSYVYNPQSAEHIPPIGANHLMHLFPHPSHAEPLPILFRRVPKKVENPLKPCPINGVGLGWGLYLQEGMNWPAMLLYGCIGFGLSLFTAVVWATLVNQGDVQGGFAIGGFMLAFLGFAGGVMAHMNGENEL
;
A
#
# COMPACT_ATOMS: atom_id res chain seq x y z
N TYR A 1 0.52 14.05 -18.35
CA TYR A 1 1.73 14.72 -17.84
C TYR A 1 1.63 14.88 -16.33
N LEU A 2 2.18 13.94 -15.55
CA LEU A 2 2.36 14.12 -14.10
C LEU A 2 3.86 14.06 -13.79
N LYS A 3 4.37 15.21 -13.37
CA LYS A 3 5.76 15.50 -13.03
C LYS A 3 6.11 14.73 -11.75
N ALA A 4 6.85 13.63 -11.89
CA ALA A 4 7.30 12.81 -10.78
C ALA A 4 8.30 13.58 -9.90
N ARG A 5 7.85 14.00 -8.72
CA ARG A 5 8.67 14.62 -7.67
C ARG A 5 9.38 13.49 -6.90
N SER A 6 10.40 12.93 -7.55
CA SER A 6 11.06 11.65 -7.22
C SER A 6 12.34 11.84 -6.42
N GLY A 7 12.42 11.19 -5.25
CA GLY A 7 13.62 11.14 -4.43
C GLY A 7 13.34 10.41 -3.13
N LYS A 8 12.65 11.06 -2.19
CA LYS A 8 12.27 10.43 -0.91
C LYS A 8 11.09 9.44 -1.02
N ARG A 9 10.10 9.67 -1.90
CA ARG A 9 8.95 8.75 -2.05
C ARG A 9 9.31 7.40 -2.69
N TRP A 10 10.46 7.29 -3.36
CA TRP A 10 10.84 6.07 -4.08
C TRP A 10 11.25 4.93 -3.12
N LEU A 11 12.05 5.24 -2.10
CA LEU A 11 12.44 4.27 -1.06
C LEU A 11 11.23 3.78 -0.24
N TRP A 12 10.36 4.70 0.18
CA TRP A 12 9.13 4.35 0.91
C TRP A 12 8.10 3.64 0.01
N GLY A 13 8.08 3.97 -1.29
CA GLY A 13 7.24 3.30 -2.28
C GLY A 13 7.71 1.89 -2.67
N GLN A 14 8.97 1.50 -2.41
CA GLN A 14 9.42 0.11 -2.57
C GLN A 14 9.00 -0.79 -1.39
N LEU A 15 8.89 -0.20 -0.20
CA LEU A 15 8.48 -0.91 1.02
C LEU A 15 6.96 -1.12 1.07
N ARG A 16 6.18 -0.30 0.37
CA ARG A 16 4.73 -0.47 0.25
C ARG A 16 4.38 -1.12 -1.07
N ARG A 17 3.65 -2.22 -1.00
CA ARG A 17 3.10 -2.91 -2.17
C ARG A 17 1.59 -2.96 -2.02
N VAL A 18 0.88 -2.64 -3.09
CA VAL A 18 -0.57 -2.90 -3.15
C VAL A 18 -0.76 -4.40 -2.97
N GLN A 19 -1.50 -4.81 -1.94
CA GLN A 19 -1.80 -6.22 -1.66
C GLN A 19 -3.17 -6.60 -2.23
N ALA A 20 -4.14 -5.70 -2.15
CA ALA A 20 -5.48 -5.90 -2.67
C ALA A 20 -6.08 -4.60 -3.25
N ILE A 21 -7.04 -4.77 -4.15
CA ILE A 21 -7.83 -3.68 -4.72
C ILE A 21 -9.30 -4.08 -4.59
N ASP A 22 -10.03 -3.38 -3.73
CA ASP A 22 -11.41 -3.70 -3.38
C ASP A 22 -12.38 -2.58 -3.78
N PHE A 23 -13.63 -2.96 -4.05
CA PHE A 23 -14.72 -2.02 -4.27
C PHE A 23 -15.39 -1.68 -2.95
N VAL A 24 -15.39 -0.39 -2.61
CA VAL A 24 -15.84 0.06 -1.29
C VAL A 24 -16.79 1.24 -1.37
N LYS A 25 -17.64 1.33 -0.34
CA LYS A 25 -18.48 2.49 -0.06
C LYS A 25 -17.70 3.44 0.83
N LEU A 26 -17.69 4.69 0.42
CA LEU A 26 -16.86 5.75 0.95
C LEU A 26 -17.73 6.88 1.50
N GLU A 27 -17.37 7.41 2.65
CA GLU A 27 -17.91 8.66 3.21
C GLU A 27 -16.84 9.74 3.15
N LEU A 28 -17.11 10.80 2.41
CA LEU A 28 -16.23 11.96 2.24
C LEU A 28 -16.64 13.06 3.21
N TYR A 29 -15.74 13.45 4.10
CA TYR A 29 -15.96 14.52 5.08
C TYR A 29 -15.50 15.89 4.55
N SER A 30 -16.34 16.92 4.73
CA SER A 30 -16.09 18.30 4.27
C SER A 30 -14.78 18.92 4.74
N THR A 31 -14.32 18.54 5.93
CA THR A 31 -13.37 19.37 6.67
C THR A 31 -11.93 19.25 6.16
N GLN A 32 -11.58 18.15 5.49
CA GLN A 32 -10.19 17.83 5.13
C GLN A 32 -10.05 16.85 3.94
N GLU A 33 -11.08 16.62 3.12
CA GLU A 33 -11.11 15.56 2.09
C GLU A 33 -10.79 14.16 2.66
N LEU A 34 -11.06 13.94 3.95
CA LEU A 34 -10.94 12.62 4.54
C LEU A 34 -12.02 11.72 3.99
N VAL A 35 -11.61 10.51 3.65
CA VAL A 35 -12.47 9.46 3.14
C VAL A 35 -12.44 8.31 4.14
N ASP A 36 -13.60 7.94 4.65
CA ASP A 36 -13.76 6.74 5.48
C ASP A 36 -14.44 5.62 4.69
N ILE A 37 -14.11 4.37 5.03
CA ILE A 37 -14.62 3.18 4.35
C ILE A 37 -15.75 2.58 5.19
N CYS A 38 -16.98 2.75 4.72
CA CYS A 38 -18.14 2.27 5.48
C CYS A 38 -18.46 0.80 5.20
N HIS A 39 -18.17 0.30 4.00
CA HIS A 39 -18.50 -1.08 3.62
C HIS A 39 -17.61 -1.62 2.51
N SER A 40 -17.04 -2.81 2.74
CA SER A 40 -16.26 -3.59 1.78
C SER A 40 -16.65 -5.07 1.85
N PRO A 41 -16.90 -5.76 0.71
CA PRO A 41 -17.08 -5.22 -0.63
C PRO A 41 -18.46 -4.55 -0.77
N SER A 42 -18.58 -3.48 -1.56
CA SER A 42 -19.88 -2.89 -1.89
C SER A 42 -19.91 -2.16 -3.24
N LEU A 43 -21.08 -2.15 -3.86
CA LEU A 43 -21.36 -1.47 -5.13
C LEU A 43 -22.55 -0.50 -4.97
N PRO A 44 -22.62 0.55 -5.80
CA PRO A 44 -23.80 1.40 -5.85
C PRO A 44 -25.00 0.58 -6.35
N GLN A 45 -26.02 0.49 -5.52
CA GLN A 45 -27.34 -0.04 -5.91
C GLN A 45 -28.14 0.99 -6.71
N ASP A 46 -27.79 2.27 -6.57
CA ASP A 46 -28.38 3.38 -7.31
C ASP A 46 -27.73 3.51 -8.70
N THR A 47 -28.51 3.17 -9.73
CA THR A 47 -28.12 3.22 -11.14
C THR A 47 -28.21 4.61 -11.79
N ASP A 48 -28.85 5.59 -11.14
CA ASP A 48 -29.01 6.92 -11.70
C ASP A 48 -27.75 7.77 -11.51
N SER A 49 -27.05 7.56 -10.39
CA SER A 49 -25.83 8.29 -10.02
C SER A 49 -24.53 7.66 -10.54
N TYR A 50 -24.54 6.35 -10.81
CA TYR A 50 -23.36 5.56 -11.19
C TYR A 50 -23.61 4.68 -12.41
N VAL A 51 -22.69 4.73 -13.37
CA VAL A 51 -22.72 3.87 -14.56
C VAL A 51 -21.62 2.82 -14.48
N TYR A 52 -22.03 1.56 -14.55
CA TYR A 52 -21.18 0.38 -14.75
C TYR A 52 -21.96 -0.70 -15.51
N ASN A 53 -21.26 -1.59 -16.21
CA ASN A 53 -21.85 -2.66 -17.01
C ASN A 53 -21.20 -4.01 -16.65
N PRO A 54 -21.96 -5.07 -16.30
CA PRO A 54 -23.43 -5.11 -16.18
C PRO A 54 -23.94 -4.40 -14.91
N GLN A 55 -25.04 -3.64 -15.03
CA GLN A 55 -25.71 -2.97 -13.89
C GLN A 55 -26.30 -3.96 -12.88
N SER A 56 -26.63 -5.17 -13.32
CA SER A 56 -26.96 -6.30 -12.47
C SER A 56 -25.88 -7.37 -12.66
N ALA A 57 -24.72 -7.15 -12.06
CA ALA A 57 -23.70 -8.19 -12.04
C ALA A 57 -24.18 -9.36 -11.18
N GLU A 58 -24.19 -10.57 -11.75
CA GLU A 58 -24.50 -11.82 -11.05
C GLU A 58 -23.54 -12.05 -9.85
N HIS A 59 -22.36 -11.41 -9.89
CA HIS A 59 -21.33 -11.47 -8.86
C HIS A 59 -20.95 -10.05 -8.40
N ILE A 60 -20.93 -9.83 -7.08
CA ILE A 60 -20.46 -8.60 -6.45
C ILE A 60 -19.06 -8.89 -5.85
N PRO A 61 -17.98 -8.22 -6.27
CA PRO A 61 -17.88 -7.24 -7.36
C PRO A 61 -17.82 -7.85 -8.79
N PRO A 62 -18.18 -7.09 -9.85
CA PRO A 62 -18.17 -7.55 -11.25
C PRO A 62 -16.78 -7.88 -11.81
N ILE A 63 -15.73 -7.42 -11.12
CA ILE A 63 -14.34 -7.83 -11.34
C ILE A 63 -13.81 -8.27 -9.98
N GLY A 64 -13.35 -9.50 -9.87
CA GLY A 64 -12.73 -9.99 -8.63
C GLY A 64 -11.44 -9.24 -8.31
N ALA A 65 -11.18 -9.01 -7.03
CA ALA A 65 -9.98 -8.33 -6.53
C ALA A 65 -8.68 -8.94 -7.08
N ASN A 66 -8.61 -10.28 -7.21
CA ASN A 66 -7.47 -10.99 -7.80
C ASN A 66 -7.19 -10.59 -9.24
N HIS A 67 -8.24 -10.34 -10.03
CA HIS A 67 -8.11 -9.97 -11.43
C HIS A 67 -7.61 -8.52 -11.57
N LEU A 68 -8.11 -7.60 -10.72
CA LEU A 68 -7.58 -6.23 -10.64
C LEU A 68 -6.12 -6.20 -10.18
N MET A 69 -5.78 -7.02 -9.19
CA MET A 69 -4.42 -7.12 -8.65
C MET A 69 -3.43 -7.71 -9.67
N HIS A 70 -3.87 -8.60 -10.56
CA HIS A 70 -3.04 -9.12 -11.65
C HIS A 70 -2.77 -8.06 -12.74
N LEU A 71 -3.80 -7.27 -13.09
CA LEU A 71 -3.71 -6.24 -14.12
C LEU A 71 -2.95 -4.99 -13.65
N PHE A 72 -2.97 -4.68 -12.36
CA PHE A 72 -2.28 -3.52 -11.80
C PHE A 72 -0.77 -3.46 -12.13
N PRO A 73 0.02 -4.53 -11.92
CA PRO A 73 1.44 -4.57 -12.33
C PRO A 73 1.64 -4.86 -13.83
N HIS A 74 0.67 -5.47 -14.51
CA HIS A 74 0.79 -5.87 -15.93
C HIS A 74 -0.34 -5.28 -16.77
N PRO A 75 -0.30 -3.96 -17.08
CA PRO A 75 -1.36 -3.31 -17.85
C PRO A 75 -1.47 -3.86 -19.28
N SER A 76 -0.41 -4.49 -19.81
CA SER A 76 -0.39 -5.14 -21.12
C SER A 76 -1.18 -6.44 -21.19
N HIS A 77 -1.51 -7.06 -20.04
CA HIS A 77 -2.36 -8.26 -19.98
C HIS A 77 -3.85 -7.91 -19.98
N ALA A 78 -4.21 -6.62 -19.95
CA ALA A 78 -5.58 -6.19 -20.12
C ALA A 78 -6.02 -6.46 -21.56
N GLU A 79 -7.24 -6.96 -21.73
CA GLU A 79 -7.84 -7.06 -23.06
C GLU A 79 -7.84 -5.68 -23.75
N PRO A 80 -7.60 -5.63 -25.07
CA PRO A 80 -7.62 -4.36 -25.82
C PRO A 80 -8.99 -3.69 -25.82
N LEU A 81 -10.07 -4.40 -25.47
CA LEU A 81 -11.39 -3.83 -25.28
C LEU A 81 -11.58 -3.29 -23.85
N PRO A 82 -12.17 -2.10 -23.66
CA PRO A 82 -12.36 -1.48 -22.35
C PRO A 82 -13.46 -2.14 -21.50
N ILE A 83 -13.77 -3.42 -21.72
CA ILE A 83 -14.85 -4.16 -21.04
C ILE A 83 -14.64 -4.11 -19.52
N LEU A 84 -13.40 -4.26 -19.06
CA LEU A 84 -13.07 -4.16 -17.64
C LEU A 84 -13.27 -2.74 -17.09
N PHE A 85 -12.86 -1.72 -17.83
CA PHE A 85 -13.05 -0.32 -17.42
C PHE A 85 -14.52 0.12 -17.39
N ARG A 86 -15.39 -0.58 -18.12
CA ARG A 86 -16.85 -0.38 -18.09
C ARG A 86 -17.51 -1.02 -16.86
N ARG A 87 -16.86 -1.98 -16.20
CA ARG A 87 -17.35 -2.64 -14.97
C ARG A 87 -17.04 -1.84 -13.70
N VAL A 88 -16.12 -0.88 -13.76
CA VAL A 88 -15.81 0.00 -12.62
C VAL A 88 -16.91 1.07 -12.51
N PRO A 89 -17.57 1.23 -11.35
CA PRO A 89 -18.60 2.23 -11.16
C PRO A 89 -18.00 3.63 -11.30
N LYS A 90 -18.46 4.35 -12.31
CA LYS A 90 -18.09 5.76 -12.54
C LYS A 90 -19.28 6.64 -12.18
N LYS A 91 -19.03 7.65 -11.36
CA LYS A 91 -20.03 8.68 -11.05
C LYS A 91 -20.19 9.60 -12.27
N VAL A 92 -21.42 9.78 -12.73
CA VAL A 92 -21.69 10.38 -14.06
C VAL A 92 -21.77 11.90 -14.03
N GLU A 93 -22.41 12.47 -13.01
CA GLU A 93 -22.85 13.87 -13.10
C GLU A 93 -21.97 14.88 -12.36
N ASN A 94 -21.35 14.49 -11.24
CA ASN A 94 -20.57 15.41 -10.42
C ASN A 94 -19.44 14.68 -9.67
N PRO A 95 -18.26 15.30 -9.48
CA PRO A 95 -17.26 14.78 -8.54
C PRO A 95 -17.90 14.59 -7.16
N LEU A 96 -17.44 13.62 -6.36
CA LEU A 96 -17.89 13.52 -4.97
C LEU A 96 -17.58 14.85 -4.28
N LYS A 97 -18.63 15.60 -3.97
CA LYS A 97 -18.57 16.78 -3.13
C LYS A 97 -19.21 16.41 -1.80
N PRO A 98 -18.63 16.87 -0.69
CA PRO A 98 -19.28 16.75 0.60
C PRO A 98 -20.70 17.35 0.52
N CYS A 99 -21.69 16.67 1.11
CA CYS A 99 -23.04 17.21 1.13
C CYS A 99 -23.04 18.54 1.90
N PRO A 100 -23.55 19.64 1.33
CA PRO A 100 -23.51 20.96 1.98
C PRO A 100 -24.40 21.03 3.24
N ILE A 101 -25.37 20.12 3.38
CA ILE A 101 -26.35 20.10 4.49
C ILE A 101 -25.86 19.23 5.65
N ASN A 102 -25.32 18.04 5.37
CA ASN A 102 -24.91 17.07 6.39
C ASN A 102 -23.39 17.01 6.61
N GLY A 103 -22.59 17.71 5.80
CA GLY A 103 -21.13 17.71 5.88
C GLY A 103 -20.44 16.41 5.43
N VAL A 104 -21.21 15.38 5.06
CA VAL A 104 -20.73 14.06 4.63
C VAL A 104 -21.30 13.72 3.25
N GLY A 105 -20.42 13.43 2.29
CA GLY A 105 -20.78 12.99 0.95
C GLY A 105 -20.59 11.49 0.79
N LEU A 106 -21.65 10.75 0.47
CA LEU A 106 -21.58 9.31 0.22
C LEU A 106 -21.14 9.02 -1.23
N GLY A 107 -20.30 8.00 -1.43
CA GLY A 107 -20.11 7.42 -2.75
C GLY A 107 -19.41 6.07 -2.75
N TRP A 108 -19.01 5.63 -3.94
CA TRP A 108 -18.37 4.32 -4.15
C TRP A 108 -17.11 4.50 -4.99
N GLY A 109 -16.11 3.67 -4.73
CA GLY A 109 -14.83 3.74 -5.42
C GLY A 109 -14.00 2.48 -5.26
N LEU A 110 -12.74 2.59 -5.72
CA LEU A 110 -11.71 1.58 -5.52
C LEU A 110 -10.84 1.97 -4.32
N TYR A 111 -10.67 1.04 -3.40
CA TYR A 111 -9.70 1.13 -2.32
C TYR A 111 -8.50 0.26 -2.64
N LEU A 112 -7.32 0.87 -2.68
CA LEU A 112 -6.06 0.15 -2.83
C LEU A 112 -5.50 -0.10 -1.44
N GLN A 113 -5.55 -1.36 -1.01
CA GLN A 113 -4.94 -1.76 0.24
C GLN A 113 -3.43 -1.86 0.02
N GLU A 114 -2.71 -0.85 0.50
CA GLU A 114 -1.25 -0.86 0.56
C GLU A 114 -0.80 -1.61 1.81
N GLY A 115 0.06 -2.61 1.64
CA GLY A 115 0.69 -3.31 2.76
C GLY A 115 2.20 -3.34 2.64
N MET A 116 2.87 -3.75 3.71
CA MET A 116 4.33 -3.88 3.75
C MET A 116 4.80 -5.01 2.81
N ASN A 117 5.86 -4.73 2.05
CA ASN A 117 6.54 -5.71 1.22
C ASN A 117 7.53 -6.52 2.09
N TRP A 118 7.01 -7.55 2.77
CA TRP A 118 7.80 -8.48 3.60
C TRP A 118 9.09 -8.99 2.95
N PRO A 119 9.11 -9.41 1.67
CA PRO A 119 10.35 -9.80 0.98
C PRO A 119 11.40 -8.68 0.94
N ALA A 120 10.98 -7.43 0.68
CA ALA A 120 11.90 -6.30 0.66
C ALA A 120 12.43 -6.01 2.07
N MET A 121 11.57 -6.09 3.09
CA MET A 121 11.98 -5.94 4.49
C MET A 121 13.02 -6.99 4.90
N LEU A 122 12.82 -8.25 4.49
CA LEU A 122 13.77 -9.33 4.71
C LEU A 122 15.11 -9.05 4.02
N LEU A 123 15.08 -8.61 2.75
CA LEU A 123 16.30 -8.26 2.01
C LEU A 123 17.09 -7.14 2.70
N TYR A 124 16.42 -6.07 3.14
CA TYR A 124 17.08 -5.00 3.90
C TYR A 124 17.64 -5.52 5.24
N GLY A 125 16.93 -6.43 5.91
CA GLY A 125 17.42 -7.13 7.09
C GLY A 125 18.70 -7.92 6.83
N CYS A 126 18.76 -8.69 5.73
CA CYS A 126 19.96 -9.43 5.33
C CYS A 126 21.14 -8.50 5.01
N ILE A 127 20.89 -7.39 4.32
CA ILE A 127 21.93 -6.38 4.04
C ILE A 127 22.45 -5.76 5.34
N GLY A 128 21.55 -5.37 6.25
CA GLY A 128 21.91 -4.81 7.55
C GLY A 128 22.72 -5.78 8.40
N PHE A 129 22.32 -7.06 8.42
CA PHE A 129 23.08 -8.12 9.08
C PHE A 129 24.48 -8.27 8.48
N GLY A 130 24.60 -8.35 7.15
CA GLY A 130 25.88 -8.43 6.47
C GLY A 130 26.80 -7.26 6.79
N LEU A 131 26.27 -6.04 6.82
CA LEU A 131 27.03 -4.83 7.18
C LEU A 131 27.48 -4.83 8.65
N SER A 132 26.63 -5.30 9.56
CA SER A 132 26.98 -5.42 10.98
C SER A 132 28.10 -6.43 11.21
N LEU A 133 28.03 -7.58 10.53
CA LEU A 133 29.07 -8.61 10.59
C LEU A 133 30.37 -8.13 9.94
N PHE A 134 30.29 -7.46 8.79
CA PHE A 134 31.46 -6.88 8.14
C PHE A 134 32.16 -5.87 9.05
N THR A 135 31.40 -4.96 9.67
CA THR A 135 31.93 -3.99 10.63
C THR A 135 32.59 -4.67 11.82
N ALA A 136 31.97 -5.71 12.38
CA ALA A 136 32.52 -6.47 13.50
C ALA A 136 33.87 -7.13 13.14
N VAL A 137 33.95 -7.76 11.97
CA VAL A 137 35.18 -8.42 11.50
C VAL A 137 36.27 -7.39 11.23
N VAL A 138 35.96 -6.33 10.49
CA VAL A 138 36.92 -5.25 10.20
C VAL A 138 37.47 -4.63 11.48
N TRP A 139 36.60 -4.39 12.48
CA TRP A 139 37.02 -3.86 13.77
C TRP A 139 37.98 -4.81 14.49
N ALA A 140 37.61 -6.09 14.59
CA ALA A 140 38.39 -7.10 15.31
C ALA A 140 39.75 -7.41 14.65
N THR A 141 39.81 -7.38 13.30
CA THR A 141 41.02 -7.80 12.57
C THR A 141 41.91 -6.64 12.14
N LEU A 142 41.35 -5.54 11.65
CA LEU A 142 42.12 -4.46 11.02
C LEU A 142 42.34 -3.26 11.94
N VAL A 143 41.33 -2.89 12.73
CA VAL A 143 41.39 -1.69 13.56
C VAL A 143 42.12 -1.98 14.87
N ASN A 144 41.70 -3.03 15.58
CA ASN A 144 42.12 -3.27 16.96
C ASN A 144 42.70 -4.67 17.16
N GLN A 145 43.57 -5.08 16.22
CA GLN A 145 44.28 -6.37 16.10
C GLN A 145 44.11 -7.32 17.31
N GLY A 146 43.04 -8.12 17.32
CA GLY A 146 42.78 -9.14 18.34
C GLY A 146 41.64 -8.85 19.32
N ASP A 147 41.07 -7.64 19.32
CA ASP A 147 39.88 -7.31 20.12
C ASP A 147 38.58 -7.79 19.44
N VAL A 148 38.39 -9.11 19.50
CA VAL A 148 37.18 -9.79 19.00
C VAL A 148 35.95 -9.38 19.80
N GLN A 149 36.10 -9.19 21.12
CA GLN A 149 34.99 -8.87 22.01
C GLN A 149 34.40 -7.49 21.69
N GLY A 150 35.23 -6.47 21.47
CA GLY A 150 34.78 -5.14 21.08
C GLY A 150 34.13 -5.11 19.69
N GLY A 151 34.71 -5.82 18.71
CA GLY A 151 34.15 -5.88 17.36
C GLY A 151 32.76 -6.51 17.32
N PHE A 152 32.58 -7.65 17.99
CA PHE A 152 31.27 -8.30 18.09
C PHE A 152 30.28 -7.53 18.97
N ALA A 153 30.74 -6.78 19.98
CA ALA A 153 29.87 -5.89 20.75
C ALA A 153 29.29 -4.78 19.87
N ILE A 154 30.10 -4.13 19.04
CA ILE A 154 29.65 -3.07 18.12
C ILE A 154 28.71 -3.66 17.06
N GLY A 155 29.10 -4.76 16.42
CA GLY A 155 28.26 -5.42 15.41
C GLY A 155 26.92 -5.90 15.99
N GLY A 156 26.94 -6.50 17.17
CA GLY A 156 25.75 -6.93 17.89
C GLY A 156 24.84 -5.76 18.26
N PHE A 157 25.40 -4.64 18.72
CA PHE A 157 24.63 -3.43 19.00
C PHE A 157 23.95 -2.86 17.74
N MET A 158 24.68 -2.78 16.62
CA MET A 158 24.13 -2.34 15.34
C MET A 158 22.97 -3.24 14.88
N LEU A 159 23.15 -4.56 14.98
CA LEU A 159 22.12 -5.53 14.63
C LEU A 159 20.88 -5.41 15.53
N ALA A 160 21.09 -5.27 16.83
CA ALA A 160 20.01 -5.09 17.80
C ALA A 160 19.21 -3.81 17.51
N PHE A 161 19.89 -2.70 17.20
CA PHE A 161 19.22 -1.45 16.82
C PHE A 161 18.43 -1.58 15.52
N LEU A 162 18.98 -2.24 14.51
CA LEU A 162 18.26 -2.51 13.25
C LEU A 162 17.03 -3.39 13.47
N GLY A 163 17.15 -4.43 14.30
CA GLY A 163 16.03 -5.28 14.70
C GLY A 163 14.94 -4.51 15.44
N PHE A 164 15.34 -3.65 16.39
CA PHE A 164 14.42 -2.77 17.13
C PHE A 164 13.68 -1.82 16.19
N ALA A 165 14.41 -1.11 15.32
CA ALA A 165 13.81 -0.19 14.35
C ALA A 165 12.87 -0.92 13.36
N GLY A 166 13.29 -2.09 12.89
CA GLY A 166 12.46 -2.97 12.06
C GLY A 166 11.17 -3.41 12.76
N GLY A 167 11.25 -3.78 14.04
CA GLY A 167 10.10 -4.16 14.86
C GLY A 167 9.11 -3.00 15.05
N VAL A 168 9.61 -1.79 15.32
CA VAL A 168 8.76 -0.59 15.42
C VAL A 168 8.06 -0.30 14.08
N MET A 169 8.76 -0.43 12.96
CA MET A 169 8.15 -0.27 11.63
C MET A 169 7.08 -1.32 11.33
N ALA A 170 7.27 -2.57 11.76
CA ALA A 170 6.27 -3.62 11.63
C ALA A 170 5.04 -3.37 12.52
N HIS A 171 5.24 -2.90 13.76
CA HIS A 171 4.16 -2.57 14.68
C HIS A 171 3.28 -1.43 14.12
N MET A 172 3.91 -0.34 13.68
CA MET A 172 3.18 0.78 13.07
C MET A 172 2.42 0.36 11.80
N ASN A 173 2.87 -0.68 11.08
CA ASN A 173 2.12 -1.20 9.95
C ASN A 173 0.84 -1.91 10.42
N GLY A 174 0.93 -2.76 11.44
CA GLY A 174 -0.23 -3.47 11.97
C GLY A 174 -1.32 -2.55 12.53
N GLU A 175 -0.94 -1.42 13.14
CA GLU A 175 -1.90 -0.39 13.60
C GLU A 175 -2.61 0.35 12.45
N ASN A 176 -2.01 0.41 11.26
CA ASN A 176 -2.65 1.02 10.09
C ASN A 176 -3.56 0.03 9.34
N GLU A 177 -3.52 -1.25 9.67
CA GLU A 177 -4.35 -2.32 9.07
C GLU A 177 -5.60 -2.66 9.92
N LEU A 178 -5.75 -2.05 11.10
CA LEU A 178 -6.91 -2.16 12.01
C LEU A 178 -7.80 -0.92 11.93
#